data_AF-A0A6B3DY54-F1
#
_entry.id   AF-A0A6B3DY54-F1
#
_cell.length_a   1.000
_cell.length_b   1.000
_cell.length_c   1.000
_cell.angle_alpha   90.00
_cell.angle_beta   90.00
_cell.angle_gamma   90.00
#
_symmetry.space_group_name_H-M   'P 1'
#
loop_
_entity.id
_entity.type
_entity.pdbx_description
1 polymer ?
#
loop_
_entity_poly.entity_id
_entity_poly.type
_entity_poly.pdbx_seq_one_letter_code
_entity_poly.pdbx_strand_id
1 'polypeptide(L)'
;PWEPAAADGRGGEPVTGVRQLSAAEGLAMFDAAQLAGPVHCLPLALDTAALTAGAGRVPGSSRPSALPPLLSGLIDVSAAPTPADGAVTEALRERVGRLPGPERQRMLLDLVRTETARVRDVGGLSKVGPGRPFKDLGFTSLEAVTLRNRLTQSTGLTLPATLAFDHPTPQAVAELLDSLITGVEAPVEEVRPESAGSGEPIAIVGMACRLPGGVSTPDELWDLVAEGRDAVSGFPEDRGWNVEELYDPEGSRPGTSYCREGGFLYDLADFDAEFFGISPREATAMDPQQRLLLETSWEALERAAIDPTKLRGEPVGVFSGVMYHDYGSQTRIPEELEGYHGIGTASSVASGRVSYTLGLEGPALTVDTACSSSLVALHLAAQSLRNGECTLALAGGVALMSQPTSFVEFSRQRALAANGRCKAYAEAADGTGWA
;
A
#
# COMPACT_ATOMS: atom_id res chain seq x y z
N PRO A 1 26.66 -27.25 -16.88
CA PRO A 1 26.06 -28.59 -17.07
C PRO A 1 25.42 -29.05 -15.76
N TRP A 2 24.13 -28.84 -15.62
CA TRP A 2 23.38 -29.17 -14.40
C TRP A 2 22.96 -30.63 -14.48
N GLU A 3 23.49 -31.48 -13.59
CA GLU A 3 23.01 -32.85 -13.41
C GLU A 3 21.77 -32.88 -12.50
N PRO A 4 20.75 -33.70 -12.79
CA PRO A 4 19.57 -33.82 -11.96
C PRO A 4 19.87 -34.71 -10.74
N ALA A 5 19.46 -34.24 -9.55
CA ALA A 5 19.50 -35.03 -8.34
C ALA A 5 18.60 -36.27 -8.48
N ALA A 6 19.18 -37.44 -8.24
CA ALA A 6 18.44 -38.69 -8.11
C ALA A 6 17.53 -38.63 -6.88
N ALA A 7 16.25 -38.93 -7.08
CA ALA A 7 15.26 -39.03 -6.01
C ALA A 7 15.55 -40.27 -5.14
N ASP A 8 16.02 -40.03 -3.92
CA ASP A 8 16.09 -41.08 -2.91
C ASP A 8 14.68 -41.30 -2.35
N GLY A 9 14.11 -42.45 -2.71
CA GLY A 9 12.76 -42.85 -2.33
C GLY A 9 12.66 -43.08 -0.82
N ARG A 10 12.08 -42.11 -0.10
CA ARG A 10 11.45 -42.26 1.23
C ARG A 10 10.78 -40.94 1.65
N GLY A 11 9.51 -40.79 1.29
CA GLY A 11 8.64 -39.69 1.73
C GLY A 11 7.51 -39.51 0.71
N GLY A 12 6.25 -39.59 1.13
CA GLY A 12 5.10 -39.50 0.23
C GLY A 12 5.16 -38.22 -0.61
N GLU A 13 5.11 -38.37 -1.93
CA GLU A 13 5.16 -37.22 -2.83
C GLU A 13 3.96 -36.30 -2.58
N PRO A 14 4.17 -34.97 -2.48
CA PRO A 14 3.07 -34.03 -2.58
C PRO A 14 2.50 -34.14 -3.99
N VAL A 15 1.20 -34.43 -4.10
CA VAL A 15 0.44 -34.44 -5.36
C VAL A 15 0.39 -33.03 -5.91
N THR A 16 1.44 -32.61 -6.62
CA THR A 16 1.57 -31.24 -7.15
C THR A 16 0.93 -31.10 -8.52
N GLY A 17 0.48 -32.19 -9.15
CA GLY A 17 -0.24 -32.16 -10.43
C GLY A 17 0.55 -31.56 -11.61
N VAL A 18 1.82 -31.23 -11.39
CA VAL A 18 2.78 -30.80 -12.40
C VAL A 18 3.78 -31.93 -12.58
N ARG A 19 3.84 -32.51 -13.78
CA ARG A 19 4.81 -33.57 -14.12
C ARG A 19 6.05 -32.99 -14.77
N GLN A 20 7.16 -33.71 -14.67
CA GLN A 20 8.33 -33.41 -15.48
C GLN A 20 8.03 -33.64 -16.97
N LEU A 21 8.52 -32.72 -17.81
CA LEU A 21 8.53 -32.87 -19.26
C LEU A 21 9.70 -33.76 -19.67
N SER A 22 9.46 -34.71 -20.57
CA SER A 22 10.57 -35.38 -21.27
C SER A 22 11.23 -34.42 -22.27
N ALA A 23 12.47 -34.72 -22.66
CA ALA A 23 13.20 -33.90 -23.64
C ALA A 23 12.44 -33.77 -24.98
N ALA A 24 11.79 -34.84 -25.43
CA ALA A 24 10.99 -34.83 -26.66
C ALA A 24 9.76 -33.92 -26.55
N GLU A 25 9.06 -33.93 -25.41
CA GLU A 25 7.90 -33.07 -25.17
C GLU A 25 8.31 -31.59 -25.03
N GLY A 26 9.41 -31.32 -24.33
CA GLY A 26 9.95 -29.97 -24.18
C GLY A 26 10.32 -29.33 -25.53
N LEU A 27 10.97 -30.10 -26.42
CA LEU A 27 11.31 -29.66 -27.77
C LEU A 27 10.05 -29.38 -28.61
N ALA A 28 9.07 -30.29 -28.59
CA ALA A 28 7.83 -30.09 -29.34
C ALA A 28 7.03 -28.86 -28.85
N MET A 29 6.99 -28.61 -27.55
CA MET A 29 6.33 -27.42 -26.98
C MET A 29 7.08 -26.12 -27.29
N PHE A 30 8.42 -26.16 -27.33
CA PHE A 30 9.23 -25.02 -27.71
C PHE A 30 9.01 -24.63 -29.19
N ASP A 31 8.97 -25.61 -30.09
CA ASP A 31 8.68 -25.38 -31.51
C ASP A 31 7.27 -24.81 -31.71
N ALA A 32 6.28 -25.28 -30.94
CA ALA A 32 4.93 -24.73 -30.96
C ALA A 32 4.85 -23.28 -30.43
N ALA A 33 5.59 -22.96 -29.37
CA ALA A 33 5.64 -21.61 -28.81
C ALA A 33 6.23 -20.58 -29.78
N GLN A 34 7.26 -20.98 -30.55
CA GLN A 34 7.86 -20.14 -31.60
C GLN A 34 6.86 -19.75 -32.70
N LEU A 35 5.81 -20.54 -32.90
CA LEU A 35 4.76 -20.29 -33.89
C LEU A 35 3.58 -19.46 -33.33
N ALA A 36 3.53 -19.21 -32.01
CA ALA A 36 2.36 -18.66 -31.32
C ALA A 36 2.27 -17.12 -31.27
N GLY A 37 3.15 -16.37 -31.92
CA GLY A 37 3.09 -14.90 -31.95
C GLY A 37 3.53 -14.23 -30.63
N PRO A 38 3.15 -12.96 -30.35
CA PRO A 38 3.80 -12.11 -29.33
C PRO A 38 3.42 -12.45 -27.87
N VAL A 39 2.92 -13.65 -27.59
CA VAL A 39 2.50 -14.07 -26.25
C VAL A 39 3.66 -14.78 -25.55
N HIS A 40 3.97 -14.42 -24.31
CA HIS A 40 4.93 -15.17 -23.50
C HIS A 40 4.33 -16.53 -23.11
N CYS A 41 4.80 -17.62 -23.74
CA CYS A 41 4.35 -18.98 -23.46
C CYS A 41 5.22 -19.65 -22.38
N LEU A 42 4.58 -20.28 -21.39
CA LEU A 42 5.24 -21.15 -20.41
C LEU A 42 4.85 -22.62 -20.69
N PRO A 43 5.77 -23.49 -21.15
CA PRO A 43 5.46 -24.90 -21.35
C PRO A 43 5.36 -25.62 -20.00
N LEU A 44 4.18 -26.16 -19.71
CA LEU A 44 3.90 -26.88 -18.47
C LEU A 44 3.18 -28.18 -18.78
N ALA A 45 3.56 -29.26 -18.09
CA ALA A 45 2.85 -30.53 -18.17
C ALA A 45 1.97 -30.72 -16.94
N LEU A 46 0.67 -30.58 -17.13
CA LEU A 46 -0.34 -30.67 -16.07
C LEU A 46 -1.08 -32.01 -16.13
N ASP A 47 -1.21 -32.67 -14.99
CA ASP A 47 -2.10 -33.80 -14.78
C ASP A 47 -3.36 -33.31 -14.05
N THR A 48 -4.39 -32.98 -14.84
CA THR A 48 -5.66 -32.46 -14.32
C THR A 48 -6.43 -33.48 -13.50
N ALA A 49 -6.23 -34.78 -13.73
CA ALA A 49 -6.85 -35.85 -12.95
C ALA A 49 -6.21 -35.96 -11.56
N ALA A 50 -4.88 -35.86 -11.47
CA ALA A 50 -4.15 -35.79 -10.20
C ALA A 50 -4.47 -34.51 -9.41
N LEU A 51 -4.61 -33.36 -10.09
CA LEU A 51 -5.04 -32.10 -9.47
C LEU A 51 -6.46 -32.21 -8.89
N THR A 52 -7.39 -32.85 -9.60
CA THR A 52 -8.77 -33.07 -9.14
C THR A 52 -8.82 -34.04 -7.96
N ALA A 53 -8.01 -35.12 -7.99
CA ALA A 53 -7.92 -36.09 -6.89
C ALA A 53 -7.29 -35.49 -5.62
N GLY A 54 -6.31 -34.59 -5.76
CA GLY A 54 -5.68 -33.86 -4.65
C GLY A 54 -6.54 -32.72 -4.07
N ALA A 55 -7.55 -32.26 -4.81
CA ALA A 55 -8.56 -31.30 -4.36
C ALA A 55 -9.66 -31.95 -3.49
N GLY A 56 -9.82 -33.27 -3.61
CA GLY A 56 -10.82 -34.05 -2.86
C GLY A 56 -10.40 -34.32 -1.41
N ARG A 57 -11.36 -34.31 -0.48
CA ARG A 57 -11.14 -34.69 0.93
C ARG A 57 -10.47 -36.06 1.04
N VAL A 58 -9.27 -36.10 1.60
CA VAL A 58 -8.66 -37.34 2.09
C VAL A 58 -9.46 -37.82 3.31
N PRO A 59 -10.01 -39.05 3.34
CA PRO A 59 -10.64 -39.58 4.54
C PRO A 59 -9.59 -39.72 5.66
N GLY A 60 -9.73 -38.94 6.74
CA GLY A 60 -8.89 -39.06 7.94
C GLY A 60 -7.81 -37.98 8.14
N SER A 61 -7.75 -36.93 7.32
CA SER A 61 -6.88 -35.76 7.58
C SER A 61 -7.69 -34.47 7.79
N SER A 62 -7.26 -33.64 8.74
CA SER A 62 -7.91 -32.38 9.13
C SER A 62 -7.32 -31.13 8.44
N ARG A 63 -6.60 -31.31 7.32
CA ARG A 63 -6.13 -30.20 6.48
C ARG A 63 -6.66 -30.33 5.05
N PRO A 64 -7.34 -29.31 4.49
CA PRO A 64 -7.60 -29.27 3.06
C PRO A 64 -6.27 -29.13 2.33
N SER A 65 -5.99 -30.06 1.42
CA SER A 65 -4.97 -29.88 0.39
C SER A 65 -5.48 -28.79 -0.55
N ALA A 66 -4.97 -27.57 -0.38
CA ALA A 66 -5.37 -26.43 -1.18
C ALA A 66 -4.52 -26.37 -2.44
N LEU A 67 -5.18 -26.37 -3.61
CA LEU A 67 -4.52 -26.08 -4.87
C LEU A 67 -3.94 -24.67 -4.84
N PRO A 68 -2.76 -24.45 -5.45
CA PRO A 68 -2.26 -23.10 -5.70
C PRO A 68 -3.33 -22.26 -6.45
N PRO A 69 -3.55 -20.98 -6.08
CA PRO A 69 -4.57 -20.13 -6.69
C PRO A 69 -4.48 -19.98 -8.22
N LEU A 70 -3.28 -20.15 -8.78
CA LEU A 70 -3.05 -20.12 -10.22
C LEU A 70 -3.63 -21.34 -10.95
N LEU A 71 -3.84 -22.46 -10.24
CA LEU A 71 -4.29 -23.73 -10.81
C LEU A 71 -5.77 -24.02 -10.52
N SER A 72 -6.44 -23.22 -9.68
CA SER A 72 -7.85 -23.42 -9.33
C SER A 72 -8.80 -23.17 -10.51
N GLY A 73 -8.40 -22.35 -11.49
CA GLY A 73 -9.18 -22.11 -12.71
C GLY A 73 -9.07 -23.21 -13.77
N LEU A 74 -8.18 -24.18 -13.57
CA LEU A 74 -7.95 -25.30 -14.51
C LEU A 74 -8.77 -26.56 -14.17
N ILE A 75 -9.44 -26.55 -13.02
CA ILE A 75 -10.32 -27.64 -12.58
C ILE A 75 -11.68 -27.08 -12.18
N ASP A 76 -12.74 -27.81 -12.49
CA ASP A 76 -14.10 -27.39 -12.18
C ASP A 76 -14.44 -27.74 -10.71
N VAL A 77 -13.87 -26.99 -9.76
CA VAL A 77 -14.25 -27.06 -8.35
C VAL A 77 -15.28 -25.97 -8.09
N SER A 78 -16.51 -26.22 -8.54
CA SER A 78 -17.65 -25.39 -8.17
C SER A 78 -17.95 -25.55 -6.68
N ALA A 79 -17.31 -24.71 -5.85
CA ALA A 79 -17.91 -24.29 -4.59
C ALA A 79 -18.96 -23.24 -4.93
N ALA A 80 -20.19 -23.69 -5.18
CA ALA A 80 -21.31 -22.82 -5.48
C ALA A 80 -21.43 -21.70 -4.40
N PRO A 81 -21.71 -20.45 -4.80
CA PRO A 81 -22.13 -19.41 -3.86
C PRO A 81 -23.30 -19.94 -3.04
N THR A 82 -23.28 -19.74 -1.72
CA THR A 82 -24.47 -20.02 -0.90
C THR A 82 -25.58 -19.09 -1.39
N PRO A 83 -26.69 -19.61 -1.97
CA PRO A 83 -27.74 -18.75 -2.49
C PRO A 83 -28.37 -17.96 -1.35
N ALA A 84 -28.73 -16.70 -1.64
CA ALA A 84 -29.56 -15.89 -0.77
C ALA A 84 -30.83 -16.66 -0.39
N ASP A 85 -31.11 -16.77 0.92
CA ASP A 85 -32.38 -17.33 1.38
C ASP A 85 -33.44 -16.23 1.33
N GLY A 86 -34.16 -16.17 0.21
CA GLY A 86 -35.18 -15.14 -0.04
C GLY A 86 -36.26 -15.04 1.04
N ALA A 87 -36.54 -16.13 1.77
CA ALA A 87 -37.50 -16.10 2.87
C ALA A 87 -36.96 -15.39 4.11
N VAL A 88 -35.67 -15.54 4.43
CA VAL A 88 -35.00 -14.83 5.53
C VAL A 88 -34.88 -13.34 5.20
N THR A 89 -34.53 -13.02 3.95
CA THR A 89 -34.43 -11.63 3.47
C THR A 89 -35.78 -10.92 3.54
N GLU A 90 -36.87 -11.58 3.11
CA GLU A 90 -38.21 -10.99 3.14
C GLU A 90 -38.71 -10.78 4.58
N ALA A 91 -38.45 -11.73 5.49
CA ALA A 91 -38.80 -11.59 6.90
C ALA A 91 -38.01 -10.46 7.59
N LEU A 92 -36.73 -10.29 7.23
CA LEU A 92 -35.92 -9.18 7.71
C LEU A 92 -36.43 -7.85 7.15
N ARG A 93 -36.75 -7.79 5.85
CA ARG A 93 -37.31 -6.61 5.17
C ARG A 93 -38.64 -6.18 5.79
N GLU A 94 -39.54 -7.13 6.07
CA GLU A 94 -40.84 -6.84 6.72
C GLU A 94 -40.67 -6.26 8.13
N ARG A 95 -39.67 -6.75 8.87
CA ARG A 95 -39.37 -6.29 10.23
C ARG A 95 -38.66 -4.95 10.26
N VAL A 96 -37.73 -4.74 9.32
CA VAL A 96 -36.94 -3.52 9.14
C VAL A 96 -37.79 -2.38 8.55
N GLY A 97 -38.67 -2.69 7.58
CA GLY A 97 -39.55 -1.71 6.93
C GLY A 97 -40.63 -1.13 7.83
N ARG A 98 -40.89 -1.75 9.00
CA ARG A 98 -41.82 -1.24 10.02
C ARG A 98 -41.17 -0.26 11.01
N LEU A 99 -39.86 -0.07 10.96
CA LEU A 99 -39.11 0.79 11.88
C LEU A 99 -38.76 2.14 11.25
N PRO A 100 -38.85 3.26 12.00
CA PRO A 100 -38.26 4.54 11.61
C PRO A 100 -36.74 4.43 11.38
N GLY A 101 -36.18 5.24 10.49
CA GLY A 101 -34.75 5.20 10.10
C GLY A 101 -33.74 5.09 11.25
N PRO A 102 -33.87 5.90 12.33
CA PRO A 102 -32.95 5.83 13.46
C PRO A 102 -33.05 4.51 14.26
N GLU A 103 -34.25 3.95 14.40
CA GLU A 103 -34.48 2.68 15.11
C GLU A 103 -34.00 1.48 14.29
N ARG A 104 -34.15 1.58 12.97
CA ARG A 104 -33.67 0.61 12.00
C ARG A 104 -32.14 0.50 12.01
N GLN A 105 -31.43 1.63 11.90
CA GLN A 105 -29.97 1.65 11.96
C GLN A 105 -29.45 1.07 13.28
N ARG A 106 -30.10 1.39 14.40
CA ARG A 106 -29.74 0.85 15.72
C ARG A 106 -29.91 -0.67 15.78
N MET A 107 -31.00 -1.20 15.23
CA MET A 107 -31.25 -2.64 15.17
C MET A 107 -30.20 -3.37 14.31
N LEU A 108 -29.88 -2.83 13.13
CA LEU A 108 -28.88 -3.42 12.24
C LEU A 108 -27.47 -3.38 12.85
N LEU A 109 -27.13 -2.27 13.50
CA LEU A 109 -25.89 -2.13 14.25
C LEU A 109 -25.79 -3.16 15.38
N ASP A 110 -26.87 -3.35 16.16
CA ASP A 110 -26.89 -4.35 17.23
C ASP A 110 -26.77 -5.78 16.69
N LEU A 111 -27.34 -6.08 15.53
CA LEU A 111 -27.16 -7.36 14.83
C LEU A 111 -25.69 -7.57 14.45
N VAL A 112 -25.06 -6.61 13.77
CA VAL A 112 -23.66 -6.70 13.35
C VAL A 112 -22.74 -6.86 14.55
N ARG A 113 -22.96 -6.07 15.61
CA ARG A 113 -22.17 -6.17 16.85
C ARG A 113 -22.34 -7.52 17.54
N THR A 114 -23.55 -8.09 17.51
CA THR A 114 -23.83 -9.42 18.06
C THR A 114 -23.10 -10.51 17.29
N GLU A 115 -23.14 -10.49 15.95
CA GLU A 115 -22.44 -11.48 15.14
C GLU A 115 -20.91 -11.30 15.24
N THR A 116 -20.43 -10.06 15.33
CA THR A 116 -19.00 -9.76 15.58
C THR A 116 -18.52 -10.36 16.91
N ALA A 117 -19.30 -10.19 17.97
CA ALA A 117 -19.01 -10.75 19.30
C ALA A 117 -19.21 -12.28 19.38
N ARG A 118 -19.76 -12.93 18.35
CA ARG A 118 -19.87 -14.40 18.26
C ARG A 118 -18.74 -15.02 17.47
N VAL A 119 -18.21 -14.31 16.47
CA VAL A 119 -17.05 -14.76 15.67
C VAL A 119 -15.78 -14.76 16.53
N ARG A 120 -15.67 -13.79 17.44
CA ARG A 120 -14.61 -13.72 18.42
C ARG A 120 -15.22 -13.73 19.81
N ASP A 121 -14.64 -14.49 20.74
CA ASP A 121 -14.97 -14.42 22.17
C ASP A 121 -14.41 -13.12 22.80
N VAL A 122 -14.70 -11.98 22.16
CA VAL A 122 -14.48 -10.66 22.75
C VAL A 122 -15.54 -10.55 23.83
N GLY A 123 -15.14 -10.72 25.10
CA GLY A 123 -16.03 -10.90 26.26
C GLY A 123 -17.12 -9.83 26.46
N GLY A 124 -18.15 -9.84 25.62
CA GLY A 124 -19.33 -8.99 25.64
C GLY A 124 -19.40 -7.91 24.54
N LEU A 125 -20.65 -7.55 24.18
CA LEU A 125 -21.02 -6.47 23.25
C LEU A 125 -20.42 -5.10 23.61
N SER A 126 -20.08 -4.88 24.89
CA SER A 126 -19.47 -3.63 25.37
C SER A 126 -18.07 -3.38 24.81
N LYS A 127 -17.36 -4.43 24.37
CA LYS A 127 -16.02 -4.31 23.76
C LYS A 127 -16.05 -4.10 22.24
N VAL A 128 -17.19 -4.35 21.59
CA VAL A 128 -17.40 -4.09 20.16
C VAL A 128 -18.01 -2.69 20.01
N GLY A 129 -17.16 -1.68 19.87
CA GLY A 129 -17.58 -0.30 19.62
C GLY A 129 -18.12 -0.12 18.19
N PRO A 130 -19.12 0.74 17.96
CA PRO A 130 -19.75 0.90 16.64
C PRO A 130 -18.77 1.39 15.57
N GLY A 131 -17.90 2.35 15.91
CA GLY A 131 -16.85 2.87 15.00
C GLY A 131 -15.50 2.18 15.15
N ARG A 132 -15.38 1.10 15.95
CA ARG A 132 -14.09 0.45 16.18
C ARG A 132 -13.76 -0.46 14.99
N PRO A 133 -12.59 -0.30 14.35
CA PRO A 133 -12.17 -1.15 13.24
C PRO A 133 -12.12 -2.64 13.63
N PHE A 134 -12.52 -3.53 12.72
CA PHE A 134 -12.43 -4.99 12.92
C PHE A 134 -10.99 -5.46 13.14
N LYS A 135 -10.01 -4.79 12.52
CA LYS A 135 -8.57 -5.03 12.72
C LYS A 135 -8.16 -4.86 14.19
N ASP A 136 -8.68 -3.84 14.86
CA ASP A 136 -8.40 -3.53 16.27
C ASP A 136 -9.12 -4.49 17.24
N LEU A 137 -10.11 -5.22 16.72
CA LEU A 137 -10.77 -6.35 17.39
C LEU A 137 -10.04 -7.67 17.09
N GLY A 138 -8.94 -7.62 16.34
CA GLY A 138 -8.08 -8.75 16.01
C GLY A 138 -8.57 -9.61 14.86
N PHE A 139 -9.50 -9.16 14.03
CA PHE A 139 -10.01 -9.93 12.90
C PHE A 139 -8.91 -10.21 11.86
N THR A 140 -8.78 -11.47 11.45
CA THR A 140 -7.99 -11.90 10.29
C THR A 140 -8.92 -12.19 9.11
N SER A 141 -8.35 -12.54 7.95
CA SER A 141 -9.11 -12.94 6.75
C SER A 141 -10.08 -14.09 7.01
N LEU A 142 -9.76 -15.03 7.91
CA LEU A 142 -10.66 -16.15 8.23
C LEU A 142 -11.88 -15.68 9.05
N GLU A 143 -11.69 -14.76 10.00
CA GLU A 143 -12.80 -14.22 10.78
C GLU A 143 -13.66 -13.26 9.98
N ALA A 144 -13.07 -12.49 9.05
CA ALA A 144 -13.81 -11.69 8.08
C ALA A 144 -14.78 -12.56 7.27
N VAL A 145 -14.31 -13.70 6.75
CA VAL A 145 -15.16 -14.66 6.02
C VAL A 145 -16.21 -15.29 6.94
N THR A 146 -15.86 -15.60 8.19
CA THR A 146 -16.80 -16.18 9.16
C THR A 146 -17.91 -15.19 9.53
N LEU A 147 -17.57 -13.92 9.77
CA LEU A 147 -18.53 -12.86 10.01
C LEU A 147 -19.46 -12.68 8.82
N ARG A 148 -18.90 -12.63 7.60
CA ARG A 148 -19.69 -12.55 6.37
C ARG A 148 -20.68 -13.71 6.27
N ASN A 149 -20.24 -14.95 6.48
CA ASN A 149 -21.10 -16.13 6.39
C ASN A 149 -22.25 -16.08 7.41
N ARG A 150 -21.96 -15.62 8.64
CA ARG A 150 -22.97 -15.46 9.70
C ARG A 150 -23.95 -14.34 9.40
N LEU A 151 -23.47 -13.21 8.88
CA LEU A 151 -24.33 -12.11 8.45
C LEU A 151 -25.23 -12.55 7.30
N THR A 152 -24.70 -13.24 6.27
CA THR A 152 -25.49 -13.85 5.20
C THR A 152 -26.54 -14.81 5.74
N GLN A 153 -26.20 -15.66 6.72
CA GLN A 153 -27.16 -16.57 7.34
C GLN A 153 -28.26 -15.83 8.12
N SER A 154 -27.90 -14.76 8.85
CA SER A 154 -28.84 -14.01 9.68
C SER A 154 -29.73 -13.06 8.89
N THR A 155 -29.28 -12.61 7.72
CA THR A 155 -29.96 -11.60 6.91
C THR A 155 -30.56 -12.14 5.62
N GLY A 156 -30.12 -13.31 5.15
CA GLY A 156 -30.48 -13.86 3.84
C GLY A 156 -29.82 -13.14 2.66
N LEU A 157 -29.00 -12.10 2.90
CA LEU A 157 -28.36 -11.30 1.85
C LEU A 157 -27.09 -11.96 1.30
N THR A 158 -26.87 -11.81 -0.01
CA THR A 158 -25.59 -12.12 -0.65
C THR A 158 -24.60 -11.00 -0.31
N LEU A 159 -23.61 -11.31 0.53
CA LEU A 159 -22.60 -10.35 0.97
C LEU A 159 -21.23 -10.70 0.37
N PRO A 160 -20.44 -9.70 -0.09
CA PRO A 160 -19.13 -9.93 -0.67
C PRO A 160 -18.15 -10.48 0.37
N ALA A 161 -17.22 -11.34 -0.05
CA ALA A 161 -16.23 -11.93 0.85
C ALA A 161 -15.29 -10.87 1.46
N THR A 162 -15.18 -9.70 0.83
CA THR A 162 -14.38 -8.53 1.23
C THR A 162 -15.12 -7.60 2.20
N LEU A 163 -16.36 -7.91 2.61
CA LEU A 163 -17.23 -7.03 3.41
C LEU A 163 -16.54 -6.37 4.62
N ALA A 164 -15.74 -7.12 5.40
CA ALA A 164 -15.09 -6.57 6.59
C ALA A 164 -13.87 -5.69 6.28
N PHE A 165 -13.42 -5.67 5.03
CA PHE A 165 -12.37 -4.80 4.52
C PHE A 165 -12.97 -3.54 3.88
N ASP A 166 -13.97 -3.71 3.02
CA ASP A 166 -14.68 -2.61 2.34
C ASP A 166 -15.45 -1.75 3.35
N HIS A 167 -15.98 -2.39 4.40
CA HIS A 167 -16.69 -1.73 5.50
C HIS A 167 -16.01 -2.10 6.83
N PRO A 168 -14.92 -1.40 7.21
CA PRO A 168 -14.02 -1.87 8.26
C PRO A 168 -14.57 -1.72 9.69
N THR A 169 -15.79 -1.22 9.88
CA THR A 169 -16.41 -1.03 11.19
C THR A 169 -17.81 -1.65 11.26
N PRO A 170 -18.29 -2.05 12.46
CA PRO A 170 -19.66 -2.52 12.64
C PRO A 170 -20.73 -1.53 12.15
N GLN A 171 -20.48 -0.23 12.29
CA GLN A 171 -21.35 0.83 11.79
C GLN A 171 -21.44 0.84 10.26
N ALA A 172 -20.30 0.79 9.56
CA ALA A 172 -20.28 0.79 8.10
C ALA A 172 -20.97 -0.46 7.52
N VAL A 173 -20.81 -1.62 8.15
CA VAL A 173 -21.53 -2.84 7.75
C VAL A 173 -23.04 -2.69 7.99
N ALA A 174 -23.46 -2.08 9.10
CA ALA A 174 -24.87 -1.86 9.38
C ALA A 174 -25.53 -0.91 8.37
N GLU A 175 -24.80 0.10 7.91
CA GLU A 175 -25.23 1.02 6.85
C GLU A 175 -25.35 0.31 5.49
N LEU A 176 -24.41 -0.56 5.14
CA LEU A 176 -24.51 -1.42 3.96
C LEU A 176 -25.73 -2.35 4.03
N LEU A 177 -25.98 -2.98 5.19
CA LEU A 177 -27.16 -3.82 5.35
C LEU A 177 -28.45 -3.02 5.19
N ASP A 178 -28.47 -1.77 5.67
CA ASP A 178 -29.64 -0.90 5.55
C ASP A 178 -29.97 -0.57 4.09
N SER A 179 -28.95 -0.23 3.29
CA SER A 179 -29.12 0.07 1.87
C SER A 179 -29.61 -1.16 1.09
N LEU A 180 -29.00 -2.33 1.33
CA LEU A 180 -29.38 -3.58 0.67
C LEU A 180 -30.82 -4.03 1.01
N ILE A 181 -31.30 -3.78 2.24
CA ILE A 181 -32.64 -4.21 2.68
C ILE A 181 -33.73 -3.27 2.19
N THR A 182 -33.49 -1.96 2.29
CA THR A 182 -34.49 -0.94 1.92
C THR A 182 -34.62 -0.76 0.42
N GLY A 183 -33.68 -1.29 -0.37
CA GLY A 183 -33.64 -1.06 -1.81
C GLY A 183 -33.41 0.40 -2.17
N VAL A 184 -33.12 1.23 -1.17
CA VAL A 184 -32.51 2.54 -1.35
C VAL A 184 -31.03 2.24 -1.54
N GLU A 185 -30.67 1.85 -2.77
CA GLU A 185 -29.45 2.42 -3.30
C GLU A 185 -29.62 3.93 -3.11
N ALA A 186 -28.98 4.50 -2.09
CA ALA A 186 -28.45 5.83 -2.29
C ALA A 186 -27.72 5.68 -3.63
N PRO A 187 -28.09 6.43 -4.68
CA PRO A 187 -27.44 6.26 -5.96
C PRO A 187 -25.96 6.39 -5.66
N VAL A 188 -25.26 5.26 -5.71
CA VAL A 188 -23.87 5.26 -6.12
C VAL A 188 -24.04 5.55 -7.60
N GLU A 189 -24.30 6.82 -7.90
CA GLU A 189 -23.86 7.38 -9.14
C GLU A 189 -22.39 6.97 -9.13
N GLU A 190 -22.05 5.92 -9.89
CA GLU A 190 -20.72 5.84 -10.46
C GLU A 190 -20.60 7.16 -11.20
N VAL A 191 -20.18 8.21 -10.48
CA VAL A 191 -19.57 9.38 -11.07
C VAL A 191 -18.28 8.81 -11.63
N ARG A 192 -18.40 8.13 -12.77
CA ARG A 192 -17.30 8.06 -13.71
C ARG A 192 -17.09 9.52 -14.04
N PRO A 193 -16.03 10.17 -13.56
CA PRO A 193 -15.70 11.48 -14.07
C PRO A 193 -15.79 11.39 -15.59
N GLU A 194 -16.65 12.22 -16.19
CA GLU A 194 -16.66 12.36 -17.64
C GLU A 194 -15.21 12.59 -18.04
N SER A 195 -14.66 11.76 -18.94
CA SER A 195 -13.25 11.87 -19.30
C SER A 195 -13.01 13.28 -19.80
N ALA A 196 -12.34 14.07 -18.97
CA ALA A 196 -11.85 15.38 -19.30
C ALA A 196 -11.09 15.26 -20.63
N GLY A 197 -11.54 15.96 -21.67
CA GLY A 197 -10.98 15.84 -23.01
C GLY A 197 -9.45 15.96 -22.99
N SER A 198 -8.75 15.28 -23.89
CA SER A 198 -7.28 15.27 -23.93
C SER A 198 -6.74 16.70 -24.11
N GLY A 199 -6.39 17.34 -22.98
CA GLY A 199 -6.02 18.76 -22.95
C GLY A 199 -6.67 19.58 -21.84
N GLU A 200 -7.57 19.00 -21.03
CA GLU A 200 -8.10 19.73 -19.88
C GLU A 200 -6.97 20.17 -18.93
N PRO A 201 -6.95 21.45 -18.52
CA PRO A 201 -6.01 21.94 -17.51
C PRO A 201 -6.23 21.25 -16.16
N ILE A 202 -5.14 20.88 -15.49
CA ILE A 202 -5.19 20.31 -14.13
C ILE A 202 -5.01 21.43 -13.12
N ALA A 203 -5.94 21.55 -12.17
CA ALA A 203 -5.85 22.52 -11.08
C ALA A 203 -4.98 21.97 -9.94
N ILE A 204 -4.03 22.79 -9.46
CA ILE A 204 -3.31 22.55 -8.21
C ILE A 204 -4.10 23.26 -7.11
N VAL A 205 -4.79 22.49 -6.27
CA VAL A 205 -5.74 23.02 -5.27
C VAL A 205 -5.16 23.13 -3.86
N GLY A 206 -4.04 22.46 -3.58
CA GLY A 206 -3.33 22.50 -2.31
C GLY A 206 -1.90 22.02 -2.46
N MET A 207 -1.03 22.44 -1.53
CA MET A 207 0.39 22.09 -1.51
C MET A 207 0.87 21.98 -0.05
N ALA A 208 1.81 21.08 0.21
CA ALA A 208 2.55 20.99 1.46
C ALA A 208 3.98 20.55 1.16
N CYS A 209 4.93 20.90 2.02
CA CYS A 209 6.34 20.52 1.82
C CYS A 209 7.10 20.49 3.14
N ARG A 210 8.14 19.66 3.19
CA ARG A 210 9.24 19.77 4.17
C ARG A 210 10.53 19.91 3.39
N LEU A 211 11.27 20.99 3.64
CA LEU A 211 12.48 21.33 2.92
C LEU A 211 13.58 21.80 3.89
N PRO A 212 14.86 21.71 3.51
CA PRO A 212 15.97 22.21 4.31
C PRO A 212 15.81 23.68 4.74
N GLY A 213 16.51 24.06 5.82
CA GLY A 213 16.43 25.42 6.36
C GLY A 213 15.22 25.67 7.27
N GLY A 214 14.60 24.60 7.77
CA GLY A 214 13.43 24.68 8.67
C GLY A 214 12.13 25.04 7.93
N VAL A 215 12.07 24.80 6.62
CA VAL A 215 10.88 25.09 5.82
C VAL A 215 9.89 23.93 5.98
N SER A 216 8.77 24.23 6.64
CA SER A 216 7.67 23.31 6.91
C SER A 216 6.41 23.60 6.10
N THR A 217 6.37 24.73 5.38
CA THR A 217 5.20 25.16 4.60
C THR A 217 5.59 25.81 3.25
N PRO A 218 4.67 25.84 2.25
CA PRO A 218 4.91 26.55 1.00
C PRO A 218 5.16 28.06 1.17
N ASP A 219 4.57 28.69 2.19
CA ASP A 219 4.77 30.11 2.47
C ASP A 219 6.19 30.36 3.01
N GLU A 220 6.70 29.48 3.89
CA GLU A 220 8.08 29.55 4.37
C GLU A 220 9.10 29.29 3.26
N LEU A 221 8.77 28.43 2.29
CA LEU A 221 9.56 28.26 1.07
C LEU A 221 9.61 29.56 0.27
N TRP A 222 8.47 30.23 0.11
CA TRP A 222 8.40 31.51 -0.58
C TRP A 222 9.30 32.55 0.09
N ASP A 223 9.22 32.69 1.42
CA ASP A 223 10.06 33.62 2.17
C ASP A 223 11.55 33.30 2.03
N LEU A 224 11.93 32.02 2.12
CA LEU A 224 13.32 31.58 1.94
C LEU A 224 13.87 31.99 0.56
N VAL A 225 13.08 31.77 -0.51
CA VAL A 225 13.47 32.10 -1.88
C VAL A 225 13.49 33.61 -2.10
N ALA A 226 12.47 34.33 -1.61
CA ALA A 226 12.35 35.78 -1.77
C ALA A 226 13.49 36.54 -1.07
N GLU A 227 13.95 36.03 0.08
CA GLU A 227 15.08 36.59 0.82
C GLU A 227 16.45 36.13 0.29
N GLY A 228 16.48 35.15 -0.61
CA GLY A 228 17.72 34.57 -1.14
C GLY A 228 18.55 33.85 -0.08
N ARG A 229 17.89 33.23 0.92
CA ARG A 229 18.58 32.49 1.99
C ARG A 229 19.15 31.17 1.46
N ASP A 230 20.34 30.83 1.93
CA ASP A 230 21.00 29.55 1.66
C ASP A 230 20.67 28.54 2.77
N ALA A 231 20.04 27.42 2.40
CA ALA A 231 19.62 26.37 3.31
C ALA A 231 20.66 25.25 3.49
N VAL A 232 21.83 25.36 2.87
CA VAL A 232 22.91 24.37 3.02
C VAL A 232 23.50 24.46 4.43
N SER A 233 23.58 23.32 5.09
CA SER A 233 24.07 23.16 6.45
C SER A 233 25.03 21.96 6.56
N GLY A 234 25.63 21.78 7.73
CA GLY A 234 26.48 20.61 8.00
C GLY A 234 25.65 19.33 8.17
N PHE A 235 26.33 18.17 8.11
CA PHE A 235 25.69 16.88 8.37
C PHE A 235 24.94 16.84 9.71
N PRO A 236 23.81 16.14 9.78
CA PRO A 236 23.03 15.99 11.00
C PRO A 236 23.78 15.15 12.04
N GLU A 237 23.68 15.56 13.31
CA GLU A 237 24.38 14.91 14.44
C GLU A 237 23.59 13.74 15.04
N ASP A 238 22.31 13.60 14.68
CA ASP A 238 21.34 12.68 15.28
C ASP A 238 21.06 11.43 14.42
N ARG A 239 21.66 11.32 13.23
CA ARG A 239 21.52 10.14 12.34
C ARG A 239 22.54 9.03 12.60
N GLY A 240 23.40 9.19 13.61
CA GLY A 240 24.42 8.22 14.00
C GLY A 240 25.60 8.10 13.02
N TRP A 241 25.82 9.11 12.19
CA TRP A 241 26.92 9.13 11.23
C TRP A 241 28.24 9.50 11.93
N ASN A 242 29.30 8.72 11.70
CA ASN A 242 30.64 9.08 12.18
C ASN A 242 31.30 10.08 11.23
N VAL A 243 30.96 11.37 11.39
CA VAL A 243 31.38 12.45 10.48
C VAL A 243 32.90 12.57 10.38
N GLU A 244 33.63 12.37 11.48
CA GLU A 244 35.09 12.46 11.53
C GLU A 244 35.77 11.37 10.69
N GLU A 245 35.27 10.14 10.73
CA GLU A 245 35.79 9.04 9.90
C GLU A 245 35.31 9.16 8.44
N LEU A 246 34.11 9.71 8.24
CA LEU A 246 33.49 9.87 6.94
C LEU A 246 34.16 10.96 6.10
N TYR A 247 34.70 12.01 6.71
CA TYR A 247 35.24 13.16 5.97
C TYR A 247 36.69 12.95 5.50
N ASP A 248 36.94 13.07 4.20
CA ASP A 248 38.27 13.04 3.57
C ASP A 248 38.37 14.16 2.52
N PRO A 249 38.95 15.32 2.84
CA PRO A 249 39.03 16.45 1.91
C PRO A 249 39.84 16.14 0.64
N GLU A 250 40.73 15.14 0.68
CA GLU A 250 41.54 14.72 -0.46
C GLU A 250 40.82 13.71 -1.35
N GLY A 251 39.72 13.12 -0.85
CA GLY A 251 38.92 12.10 -1.55
C GLY A 251 39.68 10.81 -1.86
N SER A 252 40.76 10.53 -1.15
CA SER A 252 41.67 9.41 -1.45
C SER A 252 41.18 8.09 -0.86
N ARG A 253 40.61 8.10 0.36
CA ARG A 253 40.27 6.92 1.17
C ARG A 253 38.89 6.34 0.83
N PRO A 254 38.78 5.08 0.34
CA PRO A 254 37.49 4.46 0.06
C PRO A 254 36.50 4.57 1.23
N GLY A 255 35.20 4.70 0.95
CA GLY A 255 34.17 4.83 1.99
C GLY A 255 34.00 6.21 2.62
N THR A 256 34.73 7.22 2.14
CA THR A 256 34.69 8.60 2.67
C THR A 256 34.10 9.60 1.66
N SER A 257 33.72 10.79 2.14
CA SER A 257 33.28 11.93 1.35
C SER A 257 34.18 13.15 1.57
N TYR A 258 34.48 13.90 0.50
CA TYR A 258 35.15 15.21 0.61
C TYR A 258 34.17 16.36 0.87
N CYS A 259 32.87 16.11 0.84
CA CYS A 259 31.83 17.08 1.13
C CYS A 259 31.16 16.70 2.45
N ARG A 260 30.89 17.70 3.30
CA ARG A 260 30.23 17.54 4.60
C ARG A 260 29.06 18.50 4.80
N GLU A 261 28.63 19.11 3.70
CA GLU A 261 27.57 20.12 3.65
C GLU A 261 26.48 19.67 2.68
N GLY A 262 25.23 19.96 3.00
CA GLY A 262 24.06 19.63 2.18
C GLY A 262 22.79 20.25 2.77
N GLY A 263 21.66 20.03 2.11
CA GLY A 263 20.34 20.33 2.67
C GLY A 263 19.86 19.15 3.53
N PHE A 264 19.38 19.45 4.75
CA PHE A 264 18.86 18.44 5.65
C PHE A 264 17.58 18.90 6.33
N LEU A 265 16.68 17.94 6.53
CA LEU A 265 15.62 18.00 7.53
C LEU A 265 16.21 17.50 8.86
N TYR A 266 16.15 18.33 9.91
CA TYR A 266 16.69 17.99 11.23
C TYR A 266 15.65 17.30 12.12
N ASP A 267 14.37 17.65 11.98
CA ASP A 267 13.29 17.11 12.83
C ASP A 267 12.68 15.80 12.26
N LEU A 268 13.50 14.91 11.69
CA LEU A 268 13.03 13.69 11.00
C LEU A 268 12.54 12.58 11.92
N ALA A 269 12.90 12.65 13.20
CA ALA A 269 12.46 11.68 14.19
C ALA A 269 11.00 11.93 14.60
N ASP A 270 10.52 13.16 14.46
CA ASP A 270 9.19 13.57 14.87
C ASP A 270 8.13 13.00 13.92
N PHE A 271 7.10 12.40 14.52
CA PHE A 271 5.95 11.86 13.80
C PHE A 271 4.79 11.63 14.76
N ASP A 272 3.60 12.16 14.45
CA ASP A 272 2.39 11.91 15.23
C ASP A 272 1.77 10.55 14.90
N ALA A 273 2.35 9.50 15.48
CA ALA A 273 1.92 8.12 15.21
C ALA A 273 0.47 7.85 15.67
N GLU A 274 0.05 8.43 16.80
CA GLU A 274 -1.31 8.22 17.34
C GLU A 274 -2.37 8.81 16.42
N PHE A 275 -2.11 10.01 15.88
CA PHE A 275 -3.01 10.66 14.92
C PHE A 275 -3.31 9.78 13.70
N PHE A 276 -2.30 9.08 13.16
CA PHE A 276 -2.46 8.16 12.02
C PHE A 276 -2.87 6.73 12.42
N GLY A 277 -3.13 6.46 13.71
CA GLY A 277 -3.48 5.12 14.19
C GLY A 277 -2.34 4.11 14.09
N ILE A 278 -1.10 4.58 14.15
CA ILE A 278 0.12 3.79 14.02
C ILE A 278 0.71 3.56 15.40
N SER A 279 1.04 2.30 15.72
CA SER A 279 1.65 1.98 17.01
C SER A 279 3.09 2.55 17.09
N PRO A 280 3.58 2.93 18.28
CA PRO A 280 4.96 3.42 18.42
C PRO A 280 6.01 2.45 17.86
N ARG A 281 5.78 1.14 18.01
CA ARG A 281 6.65 0.08 17.48
C ARG A 281 6.69 0.07 15.95
N GLU A 282 5.53 0.27 15.31
CA GLU A 282 5.45 0.37 13.85
C GLU A 282 6.10 1.67 13.35
N ALA A 283 5.84 2.79 14.02
CA ALA A 283 6.41 4.09 13.65
C ALA A 283 7.96 4.08 13.63
N THR A 284 8.59 3.43 14.60
CA THR A 284 10.05 3.25 14.63
C THR A 284 10.57 2.42 13.44
N ALA A 285 9.81 1.43 12.99
CA ALA A 285 10.18 0.59 11.85
C ALA A 285 9.90 1.27 10.49
N MET A 286 9.08 2.30 10.45
CA MET A 286 8.73 3.01 9.22
C MET A 286 9.87 3.89 8.73
N ASP A 287 10.16 3.83 7.45
CA ASP A 287 11.00 4.80 6.77
C ASP A 287 10.43 6.21 7.00
N PRO A 288 11.23 7.20 7.47
CA PRO A 288 10.80 8.58 7.63
C PRO A 288 10.11 9.16 6.39
N GLN A 289 10.45 8.69 5.19
CA GLN A 289 9.79 9.10 3.95
C GLN A 289 8.31 8.73 3.92
N GLN A 290 7.92 7.57 4.46
CA GLN A 290 6.51 7.18 4.57
C GLN A 290 5.77 8.07 5.58
N ARG A 291 6.44 8.44 6.67
CA ARG A 291 5.90 9.33 7.72
C ARG A 291 5.65 10.74 7.18
N LEU A 292 6.65 11.31 6.51
CA LEU A 292 6.54 12.63 5.88
C LEU A 292 5.47 12.66 4.80
N LEU A 293 5.34 11.60 3.99
CA LEU A 293 4.27 11.52 3.00
C LEU A 293 2.88 11.52 3.64
N LEU A 294 2.69 10.88 4.79
CA LEU A 294 1.41 10.92 5.52
C LEU A 294 1.07 12.33 6.00
N GLU A 295 2.01 12.98 6.69
CA GLU A 295 1.81 14.35 7.20
C GLU A 295 1.57 15.35 6.09
N THR A 296 2.43 15.35 5.06
CA THR A 296 2.32 16.30 3.94
C THR A 296 1.09 16.04 3.07
N SER A 297 0.65 14.79 2.93
CA SER A 297 -0.62 14.48 2.25
C SER A 297 -1.82 15.02 3.02
N TRP A 298 -1.84 14.84 4.34
CA TRP A 298 -2.89 15.39 5.20
C TRP A 298 -2.94 16.92 5.10
N GLU A 299 -1.80 17.57 5.27
CA GLU A 299 -1.68 19.03 5.22
C GLU A 299 -2.05 19.62 3.86
N ALA A 300 -1.70 18.95 2.75
CA ALA A 300 -2.04 19.41 1.41
C ALA A 300 -3.57 19.41 1.21
N LEU A 301 -4.27 18.42 1.76
CA LEU A 301 -5.73 18.35 1.72
C LEU A 301 -6.37 19.44 2.60
N GLU A 302 -5.88 19.66 3.82
CA GLU A 302 -6.37 20.73 4.69
C GLU A 302 -6.18 22.12 4.07
N ARG A 303 -5.02 22.36 3.44
CA ARG A 303 -4.73 23.61 2.73
C ARG A 303 -5.60 23.81 1.48
N ALA A 304 -6.08 22.72 0.89
CA ALA A 304 -7.10 22.76 -0.17
C ALA A 304 -8.52 22.99 0.37
N ALA A 305 -8.70 23.14 1.69
CA ALA A 305 -9.99 23.17 2.38
C ALA A 305 -10.84 21.90 2.13
N ILE A 306 -10.16 20.76 1.92
CA ILE A 306 -10.77 19.44 1.77
C ILE A 306 -10.66 18.72 3.11
N ASP A 307 -11.78 18.28 3.67
CA ASP A 307 -11.83 17.46 4.88
C ASP A 307 -11.32 16.03 4.57
N PRO A 308 -10.13 15.61 5.03
CA PRO A 308 -9.55 14.33 4.65
C PRO A 308 -10.39 13.14 5.12
N THR A 309 -11.20 13.31 6.17
CA THR A 309 -12.03 12.24 6.73
C THR A 309 -13.20 11.85 5.82
N LYS A 310 -13.59 12.75 4.91
CA LYS A 310 -14.66 12.54 3.93
C LYS A 310 -14.19 11.88 2.63
N LEU A 311 -12.88 11.67 2.46
CA LEU A 311 -12.33 11.04 1.25
C LEU A 311 -12.28 9.50 1.34
N ARG A 312 -12.73 8.92 2.45
CA ARG A 312 -12.82 7.46 2.60
C ARG A 312 -13.81 6.89 1.58
N GLY A 313 -13.34 5.96 0.75
CA GLY A 313 -14.11 5.35 -0.34
C GLY A 313 -14.07 6.15 -1.65
N GLU A 314 -13.48 7.34 -1.66
CA GLU A 314 -13.46 8.18 -2.86
C GLU A 314 -12.33 7.74 -3.81
N PRO A 315 -12.52 7.89 -5.13
CA PRO A 315 -11.52 7.55 -6.15
C PRO A 315 -10.43 8.62 -6.20
N VAL A 316 -9.69 8.79 -5.11
CA VAL A 316 -8.54 9.70 -5.00
C VAL A 316 -7.26 8.92 -5.23
N GLY A 317 -6.46 9.33 -6.23
CA GLY A 317 -5.19 8.70 -6.53
C GLY A 317 -4.03 9.22 -5.68
N VAL A 318 -3.01 8.38 -5.47
CA VAL A 318 -1.76 8.72 -4.78
C VAL A 318 -0.58 8.35 -5.67
N PHE A 319 0.20 9.35 -6.09
CA PHE A 319 1.33 9.19 -7.00
C PHE A 319 2.58 9.79 -6.36
N SER A 320 3.51 8.95 -5.94
CA SER A 320 4.69 9.37 -5.20
C SER A 320 5.97 9.01 -5.94
N GLY A 321 6.81 10.01 -6.22
CA GLY A 321 8.21 9.78 -6.58
C GLY A 321 9.02 9.50 -5.31
N VAL A 322 9.63 8.34 -5.18
CA VAL A 322 10.43 7.98 -3.99
C VAL A 322 11.82 7.54 -4.43
N MET A 323 12.84 8.17 -3.87
CA MET A 323 14.24 7.82 -4.11
C MET A 323 14.96 7.70 -2.78
N TYR A 324 16.02 6.88 -2.77
CA TYR A 324 16.76 6.46 -1.59
C TYR A 324 15.92 5.55 -0.69
N HIS A 325 16.43 4.35 -0.43
CA HIS A 325 15.75 3.29 0.34
C HIS A 325 16.71 2.72 1.39
N ASP A 326 17.45 3.63 2.05
CA ASP A 326 18.61 3.30 2.89
C ASP A 326 18.27 3.20 4.38
N TYR A 327 17.08 3.63 4.81
CA TYR A 327 16.61 3.44 6.18
C TYR A 327 16.54 1.94 6.54
N GLY A 328 16.07 1.13 5.58
CA GLY A 328 15.91 -0.31 5.72
C GLY A 328 17.16 -1.14 5.45
N SER A 329 18.27 -0.53 5.00
CA SER A 329 19.45 -1.29 4.54
C SER A 329 20.33 -1.85 5.67
N GLN A 330 19.88 -1.76 6.93
CA GLN A 330 20.61 -2.27 8.08
C GLN A 330 20.71 -3.80 8.03
N THR A 331 21.92 -4.32 8.23
CA THR A 331 22.21 -5.76 8.10
C THR A 331 21.61 -6.61 9.23
N ARG A 332 21.20 -5.99 10.34
CA ARG A 332 20.55 -6.64 11.47
C ARG A 332 19.35 -5.81 11.90
N ILE A 333 18.16 -6.37 11.71
CA ILE A 333 16.91 -5.81 12.21
C ILE A 333 16.80 -6.19 13.69
N PRO A 334 16.56 -5.24 14.62
CA PRO A 334 16.23 -5.57 16.00
C PRO A 334 15.02 -6.51 16.06
N GLU A 335 15.04 -7.51 16.94
CA GLU A 335 13.93 -8.46 17.13
C GLU A 335 12.61 -7.72 17.47
N GLU A 336 12.74 -6.58 18.14
CA GLU A 336 11.66 -5.65 18.45
C GLU A 336 11.00 -5.01 17.20
N LEU A 337 11.57 -5.10 16.00
CA LEU A 337 10.98 -4.55 14.77
C LEU A 337 10.53 -5.64 13.78
N GLU A 338 10.63 -6.93 14.17
CA GLU A 338 10.13 -8.04 13.36
C GLU A 338 8.64 -7.90 13.02
N GLY A 339 8.29 -8.22 11.77
CA GLY A 339 6.93 -8.10 11.24
C GLY A 339 6.56 -6.70 10.73
N TYR A 340 7.21 -5.63 11.19
CA TYR A 340 6.97 -4.27 10.69
C TYR A 340 8.01 -3.82 9.67
N HIS A 341 9.24 -4.33 9.73
CA HIS A 341 10.33 -3.89 8.85
C HIS A 341 9.99 -4.00 7.35
N GLY A 342 9.42 -5.13 6.91
CA GLY A 342 9.14 -5.35 5.49
C GLY A 342 8.16 -4.31 4.90
N ILE A 343 7.12 -3.93 5.65
CA ILE A 343 6.18 -2.89 5.22
C ILE A 343 6.70 -1.48 5.53
N GLY A 344 7.53 -1.34 6.55
CA GLY A 344 8.10 -0.06 6.97
C GLY A 344 9.07 0.53 5.95
N THR A 345 9.73 -0.30 5.14
CA THR A 345 10.81 0.14 4.24
C THR A 345 10.54 -0.10 2.76
N ALA A 346 9.46 -0.83 2.42
CA ALA A 346 9.08 -1.06 1.04
C ALA A 346 8.62 0.22 0.34
N SER A 347 9.15 0.48 -0.86
CA SER A 347 8.83 1.65 -1.67
C SER A 347 7.35 1.72 -2.04
N SER A 348 6.76 0.59 -2.45
CA SER A 348 5.33 0.49 -2.80
C SER A 348 4.40 0.84 -1.64
N VAL A 349 4.85 0.66 -0.40
CA VAL A 349 4.08 0.99 0.80
C VAL A 349 4.03 2.51 1.02
N ALA A 350 4.92 3.31 0.42
CA ALA A 350 4.88 4.77 0.56
C ALA A 350 3.55 5.37 0.04
N SER A 351 3.20 5.11 -1.22
CA SER A 351 1.89 5.51 -1.77
C SER A 351 0.73 4.71 -1.18
N GLY A 352 0.93 3.40 -0.98
CA GLY A 352 -0.10 2.50 -0.45
C GLY A 352 -0.54 2.84 0.97
N ARG A 353 0.37 3.32 1.83
CA ARG A 353 0.07 3.69 3.22
C ARG A 353 -0.75 4.97 3.29
N VAL A 354 -0.50 5.95 2.43
CA VAL A 354 -1.33 7.16 2.32
C VAL A 354 -2.76 6.77 1.91
N SER A 355 -2.90 5.97 0.84
CA SER A 355 -4.19 5.46 0.40
C SER A 355 -4.90 4.65 1.50
N TYR A 356 -4.20 3.73 2.17
CA TYR A 356 -4.77 2.92 3.25
C TYR A 356 -5.22 3.75 4.46
N THR A 357 -4.42 4.71 4.89
CA THR A 357 -4.69 5.49 6.11
C THR A 357 -5.86 6.46 5.91
N LEU A 358 -5.91 7.09 4.74
CA LEU A 358 -6.98 8.02 4.36
C LEU A 358 -8.21 7.31 3.76
N GLY A 359 -8.10 6.01 3.45
CA GLY A 359 -9.15 5.20 2.84
C GLY A 359 -9.45 5.55 1.39
N LEU A 360 -8.43 5.91 0.60
CA LEU A 360 -8.58 6.33 -0.79
C LEU A 360 -8.60 5.12 -1.71
N GLU A 361 -9.53 5.10 -2.67
CA GLU A 361 -9.75 3.96 -3.58
C GLU A 361 -9.27 4.20 -5.02
N GLY A 362 -8.61 5.34 -5.29
CA GLY A 362 -7.96 5.60 -6.57
C GLY A 362 -6.61 4.88 -6.73
N PRO A 363 -5.93 5.04 -7.89
CA PRO A 363 -4.64 4.41 -8.13
C PRO A 363 -3.58 4.84 -7.11
N ALA A 364 -2.83 3.89 -6.54
CA ALA A 364 -1.74 4.17 -5.61
C ALA A 364 -0.40 3.66 -6.19
N LEU A 365 0.44 4.58 -6.67
CA LEU A 365 1.67 4.28 -7.40
C LEU A 365 2.88 4.98 -6.78
N THR A 366 3.96 4.21 -6.62
CA THR A 366 5.29 4.73 -6.30
C THR A 366 6.20 4.51 -7.50
N VAL A 367 6.91 5.55 -7.93
CA VAL A 367 7.80 5.51 -9.09
C VAL A 367 9.20 5.99 -8.75
N ASP A 368 10.20 5.36 -9.36
CA ASP A 368 11.60 5.76 -9.29
C ASP A 368 12.16 5.88 -10.71
N THR A 369 12.39 7.13 -11.11
CA THR A 369 13.11 7.53 -12.32
C THR A 369 14.29 8.43 -11.95
N ALA A 370 14.87 8.20 -10.76
CA ALA A 370 15.87 9.06 -10.13
C ALA A 370 15.39 10.51 -9.98
N CYS A 371 16.17 11.50 -10.44
CA CYS A 371 15.89 12.92 -10.22
C CYS A 371 14.57 13.43 -10.84
N SER A 372 13.96 12.69 -11.78
CA SER A 372 12.68 13.06 -12.41
C SER A 372 11.45 12.44 -11.75
N SER A 373 11.61 11.65 -10.68
CA SER A 373 10.54 10.83 -10.11
C SER A 373 9.27 11.60 -9.74
N SER A 374 9.40 12.77 -9.11
CA SER A 374 8.23 13.59 -8.72
C SER A 374 7.48 14.15 -9.92
N LEU A 375 8.18 14.54 -11.00
CA LEU A 375 7.55 15.01 -12.23
C LEU A 375 6.89 13.88 -13.01
N VAL A 376 7.48 12.68 -13.00
CA VAL A 376 6.85 11.49 -13.57
C VAL A 376 5.60 11.10 -12.77
N ALA A 377 5.64 11.16 -11.44
CA ALA A 377 4.48 10.94 -10.59
C ALA A 377 3.35 11.95 -10.90
N LEU A 378 3.70 13.24 -11.01
CA LEU A 378 2.75 14.30 -11.39
C LEU A 378 2.18 14.10 -12.81
N HIS A 379 3.01 13.66 -13.75
CA HIS A 379 2.56 13.31 -15.10
C HIS A 379 1.53 12.18 -15.08
N LEU A 380 1.80 11.10 -14.35
CA LEU A 380 0.89 9.96 -14.22
C LEU A 380 -0.42 10.35 -13.52
N ALA A 381 -0.35 11.17 -12.47
CA ALA A 381 -1.53 11.71 -11.80
C ALA A 381 -2.42 12.52 -12.77
N ALA A 382 -1.81 13.40 -13.56
CA ALA A 382 -2.52 14.18 -14.57
C ALA A 382 -3.17 13.32 -15.66
N GLN A 383 -2.52 12.22 -16.08
CA GLN A 383 -3.13 11.26 -17.00
C GLN A 383 -4.31 10.53 -16.36
N SER A 384 -4.16 10.09 -15.12
CA SER A 384 -5.21 9.37 -14.39
C SER A 384 -6.46 10.24 -14.17
N LEU A 385 -6.28 11.52 -13.83
CA LEU A 385 -7.36 12.51 -13.75
C LEU A 385 -8.07 12.70 -15.10
N ARG A 386 -7.31 12.85 -16.21
CA ARG A 386 -7.88 13.04 -17.55
C ARG A 386 -8.63 11.82 -18.07
N ASN A 387 -8.12 10.64 -17.76
CA ASN A 387 -8.74 9.36 -18.12
C ASN A 387 -9.96 9.03 -17.26
N GLY A 388 -10.19 9.80 -16.19
CA GLY A 388 -11.28 9.55 -15.26
C GLY A 388 -11.08 8.34 -14.35
N GLU A 389 -9.83 7.95 -14.12
CA GLU A 389 -9.47 6.88 -13.18
C GLU A 389 -9.49 7.36 -11.72
N CYS A 390 -9.36 8.68 -11.50
CA CYS A 390 -9.53 9.34 -10.23
C CYS A 390 -10.17 10.74 -10.41
N THR A 391 -10.80 11.25 -9.36
CA THR A 391 -11.44 12.59 -9.35
C THR A 391 -10.57 13.65 -8.66
N LEU A 392 -9.62 13.20 -7.84
CA LEU A 392 -8.62 13.99 -7.14
C LEU A 392 -7.33 13.17 -7.10
N ALA A 393 -6.17 13.83 -7.10
CA ALA A 393 -4.89 13.14 -6.99
C ALA A 393 -3.94 13.87 -6.03
N LEU A 394 -3.33 13.10 -5.13
CA LEU A 394 -2.14 13.49 -4.39
C LEU A 394 -0.93 13.13 -5.25
N ALA A 395 -0.13 14.12 -5.64
CA ALA A 395 1.04 13.92 -6.47
C ALA A 395 2.25 14.66 -5.92
N GLY A 396 3.39 14.00 -5.83
CA GLY A 396 4.60 14.62 -5.30
C GLY A 396 5.79 13.68 -5.27
N GLY A 397 6.74 13.97 -4.40
CA GLY A 397 7.86 13.07 -4.14
C GLY A 397 8.54 13.36 -2.82
N VAL A 398 9.33 12.38 -2.38
CA VAL A 398 10.12 12.43 -1.16
C VAL A 398 11.49 11.83 -1.47
N ALA A 399 12.52 12.48 -0.93
CA ALA A 399 13.89 12.00 -1.00
C ALA A 399 14.55 12.29 0.34
N LEU A 400 15.03 11.25 1.00
CA LEU A 400 15.65 11.36 2.32
C LEU A 400 16.84 10.43 2.41
N MET A 401 17.99 10.98 2.77
CA MET A 401 19.23 10.23 2.97
C MET A 401 19.34 9.81 4.44
N SER A 402 18.95 8.59 4.80
CA SER A 402 19.13 8.09 6.17
C SER A 402 20.57 7.65 6.42
N GLN A 403 21.31 7.32 5.36
CA GLN A 403 22.72 6.95 5.38
C GLN A 403 23.56 7.93 4.54
N PRO A 404 24.85 8.09 4.83
CA PRO A 404 25.72 9.00 4.07
C PRO A 404 26.16 8.41 2.70
N THR A 405 25.58 7.29 2.27
CA THR A 405 26.02 6.50 1.10
C THR A 405 26.10 7.33 -0.18
N SER A 406 25.09 8.18 -0.45
CA SER A 406 25.07 9.02 -1.65
C SER A 406 26.19 10.08 -1.66
N PHE A 407 26.59 10.60 -0.49
CA PHE A 407 27.75 11.48 -0.39
C PHE A 407 29.05 10.72 -0.72
N VAL A 408 29.22 9.51 -0.18
CA VAL A 408 30.40 8.66 -0.43
C VAL A 408 30.52 8.29 -1.91
N GLU A 409 29.44 7.80 -2.52
CA GLU A 409 29.43 7.34 -3.91
C GLU A 409 29.72 8.47 -4.90
N PHE A 410 29.15 9.64 -4.69
CA PHE A 410 29.37 10.78 -5.58
C PHE A 410 30.69 11.50 -5.31
N SER A 411 31.25 11.35 -4.10
CA SER A 411 32.62 11.79 -3.85
C SER A 411 33.64 10.99 -4.66
N ARG A 412 33.43 9.68 -4.83
CA ARG A 412 34.28 8.84 -5.69
C ARG A 412 34.27 9.29 -7.15
N GLN A 413 33.13 9.81 -7.61
CA GLN A 413 32.94 10.30 -8.98
C GLN A 413 33.40 11.76 -9.16
N ARG A 414 33.80 12.45 -8.09
CA ARG A 414 34.06 13.90 -8.08
C ARG A 414 32.88 14.72 -8.62
N ALA A 415 31.66 14.29 -8.27
CA ALA A 415 30.42 14.89 -8.77
C ALA A 415 29.78 15.92 -7.81
N LEU A 416 30.28 16.04 -6.58
CA LEU A 416 29.77 16.98 -5.58
C LEU A 416 30.51 18.31 -5.64
N ALA A 417 29.78 19.41 -5.42
CA ALA A 417 30.39 20.68 -5.11
C ALA A 417 31.10 20.59 -3.75
N ALA A 418 32.34 21.09 -3.65
CA ALA A 418 33.14 20.94 -2.43
C ALA A 418 32.52 21.62 -1.20
N ASN A 419 31.71 22.67 -1.43
CA ASN A 419 30.97 23.41 -0.41
C ASN A 419 29.47 23.07 -0.39
N GLY A 420 29.07 21.93 -0.94
CA GLY A 420 27.68 21.44 -0.93
C GLY A 420 26.66 22.29 -1.69
N ARG A 421 27.08 23.34 -2.42
CA ARG A 421 26.17 24.30 -3.06
C ARG A 421 26.04 24.07 -4.56
N CYS A 422 24.80 23.97 -5.03
CA CYS A 422 24.46 24.00 -6.45
C CYS A 422 24.62 25.42 -7.01
N LYS A 423 25.67 25.66 -7.80
CA LYS A 423 25.95 26.96 -8.42
C LYS A 423 25.42 27.01 -9.85
N ALA A 424 24.12 26.80 -10.02
CA ALA A 424 23.49 26.66 -11.34
C ALA A 424 23.81 27.86 -12.25
N TYR A 425 24.31 27.56 -13.46
CA TYR A 425 24.69 28.53 -14.50
C TYR A 425 25.86 29.47 -14.15
N ALA A 426 26.54 29.30 -13.01
CA ALA A 426 27.70 30.11 -12.63
C ALA A 426 29.00 29.57 -13.25
N GLU A 427 29.96 30.46 -13.53
CA GLU A 427 31.32 30.09 -13.95
C GLU A 427 32.02 29.19 -12.92
N ALA A 428 31.73 29.39 -11.63
CA ALA A 428 32.29 28.64 -10.53
C ALA A 428 31.58 27.30 -10.23
N ALA A 429 30.71 26.81 -11.13
CA ALA A 429 30.01 25.53 -10.97
C ALA A 429 31.00 24.36 -11.00
N ASP A 430 30.99 23.55 -9.93
CA ASP A 430 31.97 22.50 -9.66
C ASP A 430 31.34 21.15 -9.27
N GLY A 431 30.00 21.06 -9.23
CA GLY A 431 29.29 19.81 -8.93
C GLY A 431 27.88 20.06 -8.39
N THR A 432 27.23 18.98 -7.94
CA THR A 432 25.92 19.03 -7.29
C THR A 432 26.05 19.17 -5.77
N GLY A 433 25.08 19.84 -5.15
CA GLY A 433 24.79 19.75 -3.73
C GLY A 433 23.66 18.74 -3.50
N TRP A 434 23.75 17.94 -2.44
CA TRP A 434 22.64 17.11 -2.00
C TRP A 434 21.77 17.87 -1.01
N ALA A 435 20.45 17.73 -1.13
CA ALA A 435 19.46 18.43 -0.32
C ALA A 435 18.18 17.60 -0.18
#